data_AF-A0A9E8SI98-F1
#
_entry.id   AF-A0A9E8SI98-F1
#
_cell.length_a   1.000
_cell.length_b   1.000
_cell.length_c   1.000
_cell.angle_alpha   90.00
_cell.angle_beta   90.00
_cell.angle_gamma   90.00
#
_symmetry.space_group_name_H-M   'P 1'
#
loop_
_entity.id
_entity.type
_entity.pdbx_description
1 polymer ?
#
loop_
_entity_poly.entity_id
_entity_poly.type
_entity_poly.pdbx_seq_one_letter_code
_entity_poly.pdbx_strand_id
1 'polypeptide(L)'
;MKMGLKKDYKQGKNFAFVFVFLLMFCMKPYQGEAKQMPTSTDVQKMQNLPGNIHVGPLKIHPGVSVTESYSSNIFKEEDHKRGAWITTASLGIILQLPIRRHFLQLDYHADIIEAERFHKQYDTASHFVNGILNLDFNRLTILAGDNWQSNSTPPDNKTISARTIFKTGLFAMSVTGLPTGIR
;
A
#
# COMPACT_ATOMS: atom_id res chain seq x y z
N MET A 1 56.90 25.04 18.39
CA MET A 1 55.86 25.86 17.72
C MET A 1 54.66 24.94 17.44
N LYS A 2 53.47 25.36 17.88
CA LYS A 2 52.14 24.70 17.80
C LYS A 2 51.81 24.24 16.35
N MET A 3 50.91 23.30 16.04
CA MET A 3 49.60 22.98 16.64
C MET A 3 49.08 21.67 16.02
N GLY A 4 48.40 20.84 16.82
CA GLY A 4 47.66 19.67 16.33
C GLY A 4 46.31 20.02 15.70
N LEU A 5 45.87 19.20 14.76
CA LEU A 5 44.53 19.25 14.16
C LEU A 5 43.78 17.96 14.50
N LYS A 6 42.99 18.01 15.58
CA LYS A 6 41.87 17.09 15.80
C LYS A 6 40.78 17.44 14.79
N LYS A 7 40.41 16.49 13.93
CA LYS A 7 39.17 16.57 13.15
C LYS A 7 38.07 15.87 13.94
N ASP A 8 37.27 16.65 14.66
CA ASP A 8 36.02 16.19 15.24
C ASP A 8 34.99 16.01 14.13
N TYR A 9 34.68 14.76 13.78
CA TYR A 9 33.61 14.44 12.85
C TYR A 9 32.27 14.41 13.60
N LYS A 10 31.62 15.56 13.71
CA LYS A 10 30.27 15.70 14.28
C LYS A 10 29.23 15.91 13.17
N GLN A 11 29.13 14.97 12.23
CA GLN A 11 28.04 14.91 11.25
C GLN A 11 27.13 13.72 11.56
N GLY A 12 26.04 13.97 12.29
CA GLY A 12 25.06 12.90 12.56
C GLY A 12 23.67 13.36 12.96
N LYS A 13 23.44 14.68 13.13
CA LYS A 13 22.12 15.18 13.59
C LYS A 13 21.30 15.87 12.51
N ASN A 14 21.93 16.44 11.48
CA ASN A 14 21.21 17.22 10.47
C ASN A 14 20.68 16.36 9.30
N PHE A 15 21.26 15.18 9.05
CA PHE A 15 20.83 14.33 7.94
C PHE A 15 19.45 13.70 8.18
N ALA A 16 19.17 13.30 9.43
CA ALA A 16 17.86 12.78 9.80
C ALA A 16 16.75 13.85 9.70
N PHE A 17 17.08 15.11 10.02
CA PHE A 17 16.10 16.20 10.01
C PHE A 17 15.70 16.61 8.59
N VAL A 18 16.65 16.63 7.66
CA VAL A 18 16.40 16.92 6.23
C VAL A 18 15.55 15.82 5.59
N PHE A 19 15.78 14.55 5.97
CA PHE A 19 15.02 13.43 5.42
C PHE A 19 13.55 13.42 5.90
N VAL A 20 13.29 13.77 7.16
CA VAL A 20 11.93 13.91 7.70
C VAL A 20 11.19 15.08 7.08
N PHE A 21 11.86 16.22 6.86
CA PHE A 21 11.26 17.38 6.18
C PHE A 21 10.94 17.09 4.71
N LEU A 22 11.78 16.33 4.01
CA LEU A 22 11.54 15.94 2.62
C LEU A 22 10.34 14.99 2.49
N LEU A 23 10.15 14.06 3.43
CA LEU A 23 8.98 13.19 3.49
C LEU A 23 7.67 13.96 3.72
N MET A 24 7.71 15.04 4.53
CA MET A 24 6.54 15.89 4.74
C MET A 24 6.14 16.71 3.50
N PHE A 25 7.09 17.13 2.66
CA PHE A 25 6.79 17.93 1.47
C PHE A 25 6.38 17.11 0.23
N CYS A 26 6.63 15.80 0.21
CA CYS A 26 6.22 14.93 -0.90
C CYS A 26 4.78 14.39 -0.77
N MET A 27 4.14 14.55 0.39
CA MET A 27 2.78 14.06 0.66
C MET A 27 1.79 15.24 0.62
N LYS A 28 1.29 15.58 -0.58
CA LYS A 28 0.13 16.47 -0.68
C LYS A 28 -1.08 15.79 -0.05
N PRO A 29 -1.84 16.45 0.85
CA PRO A 29 -3.10 15.89 1.33
C PRO A 29 -4.10 15.93 0.16
N TYR A 30 -4.54 14.76 -0.30
CA TYR A 30 -5.63 14.64 -1.27
C TYR A 30 -6.77 13.87 -0.61
N GLN A 31 -7.97 14.45 -0.63
CA GLN A 31 -9.16 13.83 -0.05
C GLN A 31 -9.66 12.69 -0.95
N GLY A 32 -9.31 11.46 -0.57
CA GLY A 32 -10.03 10.23 -0.93
C GLY A 32 -10.42 9.51 0.36
N GLU A 33 -11.41 8.60 0.30
CA GLU A 33 -11.90 7.86 1.47
C GLU A 33 -10.75 7.34 2.33
N ALA A 34 -10.75 7.73 3.61
CA ALA A 34 -9.71 7.38 4.56
C ALA A 34 -9.79 5.88 4.86
N LYS A 35 -8.98 5.08 4.17
CA LYS A 35 -8.65 3.73 4.66
C LYS A 35 -8.00 3.88 6.04
N GLN A 36 -8.60 3.22 7.03
CA GLN A 36 -8.28 3.32 8.45
C GLN A 36 -6.79 3.01 8.71
N MET A 37 -6.18 3.68 9.69
CA MET A 37 -4.77 3.49 10.04
C MET A 37 -4.43 2.01 10.28
N PRO A 38 -3.39 1.44 9.63
CA PRO A 38 -2.84 0.18 10.10
C PRO A 38 -2.20 0.41 11.47
N THR A 39 -2.74 -0.26 12.48
CA THR A 39 -2.23 -0.24 13.85
C THR A 39 -0.92 -1.02 13.96
N SER A 40 -0.20 -0.89 15.09
CA SER A 40 1.00 -1.71 15.35
C SER A 40 0.72 -3.21 15.24
N THR A 41 -0.48 -3.64 15.62
CA THR A 41 -0.97 -5.00 15.48
C THR A 41 -1.13 -5.41 14.01
N ASP A 42 -1.59 -4.50 13.15
CA ASP A 42 -1.72 -4.76 11.71
C ASP A 42 -0.36 -4.92 11.04
N VAL A 43 0.63 -4.12 11.43
CA VAL A 43 2.02 -4.27 10.96
C VAL A 43 2.62 -5.61 11.41
N GLN A 44 2.33 -6.07 12.63
CA GLN A 44 2.80 -7.37 13.11
C GLN A 44 2.12 -8.55 12.42
N LYS A 45 0.81 -8.44 12.11
CA LYS A 45 0.10 -9.44 11.30
C LYS A 45 0.66 -9.51 9.89
N MET A 46 0.96 -8.36 9.29
CA MET A 46 1.59 -8.30 7.98
C MET A 46 2.91 -9.07 7.97
N GLN A 47 3.80 -8.88 8.94
CA GLN A 47 5.11 -9.55 9.00
C GLN A 47 5.10 -11.09 8.98
N ASN A 48 3.94 -11.72 9.28
CA ASN A 48 3.77 -13.15 9.46
C ASN A 48 2.75 -13.77 8.48
N LEU A 49 2.85 -13.43 7.19
CA LEU A 49 2.06 -14.10 6.15
C LEU A 49 2.58 -15.55 5.90
N PRO A 50 1.69 -16.54 5.78
CA PRO A 50 2.06 -17.91 5.40
C PRO A 50 2.43 -18.02 3.91
N GLY A 51 3.20 -19.05 3.54
CA GLY A 51 3.52 -19.36 2.13
C GLY A 51 4.50 -18.38 1.49
N ASN A 52 5.78 -18.41 1.90
CA ASN A 52 6.79 -17.45 1.47
C ASN A 52 7.98 -18.07 0.75
N ILE A 53 8.42 -17.37 -0.29
CA ILE A 53 9.74 -17.53 -0.89
C ILE A 53 10.69 -16.56 -0.17
N HIS A 54 11.84 -17.07 0.28
CA HIS A 54 12.85 -16.25 0.95
C HIS A 54 14.06 -16.03 0.04
N VAL A 55 14.46 -14.77 -0.12
CA VAL A 55 15.73 -14.39 -0.76
C VAL A 55 16.51 -13.55 0.25
N GLY A 56 17.26 -14.24 1.12
CA GLY A 56 17.88 -13.61 2.29
C GLY A 56 16.82 -13.05 3.25
N PRO A 57 16.93 -11.79 3.70
CA PRO A 57 15.92 -11.18 4.58
C PRO A 57 14.61 -10.83 3.85
N LEU A 58 14.60 -10.79 2.51
CA LEU A 58 13.40 -10.50 1.73
C LEU A 58 12.46 -11.71 1.72
N LYS A 59 11.21 -11.49 2.14
CA LYS A 59 10.10 -12.44 2.00
C LYS A 59 9.24 -12.03 0.80
N ILE A 60 8.87 -12.99 -0.01
CA ILE A 60 8.03 -12.82 -1.21
C ILE A 60 6.81 -13.70 -1.05
N HIS A 61 5.62 -13.12 -1.16
CA HIS A 61 4.34 -13.79 -1.05
C HIS A 61 3.55 -13.60 -2.35
N PRO A 62 3.68 -14.52 -3.32
CA PRO A 62 2.80 -14.52 -4.48
C PRO A 62 1.39 -14.94 -4.04
N GLY A 63 0.39 -14.35 -4.68
CA GLY A 63 -1.02 -14.67 -4.45
C GLY A 63 -1.77 -14.73 -5.77
N VAL A 64 -2.66 -15.71 -5.88
CA VAL A 64 -3.64 -15.76 -6.96
C VAL A 64 -4.97 -16.22 -6.37
N SER A 65 -6.06 -15.58 -6.78
CA SER A 65 -7.40 -16.04 -6.49
C SER A 65 -8.29 -15.84 -7.70
N VAL A 66 -9.20 -16.77 -7.90
CA VAL A 66 -10.24 -16.67 -8.92
C VAL A 66 -11.58 -16.77 -8.21
N THR A 67 -12.45 -15.82 -8.47
CA THR A 67 -13.81 -15.81 -7.96
C THR A 67 -14.78 -15.69 -9.11
N GLU A 68 -15.88 -16.43 -9.04
CA GLU A 68 -16.94 -16.38 -10.04
C GLU A 68 -18.23 -15.97 -9.34
N SER A 69 -18.97 -15.07 -9.97
CA SER A 69 -20.26 -14.60 -9.47
C SER A 69 -21.24 -14.46 -10.61
N TYR A 70 -22.52 -14.67 -10.35
CA TYR A 70 -23.57 -14.43 -11.33
C TYR A 70 -24.30 -13.13 -11.00
N SER A 71 -24.42 -12.25 -11.99
CA SER A 71 -25.27 -11.07 -11.89
C SER A 71 -26.43 -11.21 -12.87
N SER A 72 -27.64 -10.91 -12.41
CA SER A 72 -28.85 -10.87 -13.25
C SER A 72 -28.96 -9.58 -14.06
N ASN A 73 -28.15 -8.57 -13.75
CA ASN A 73 -28.20 -7.25 -14.39
C ASN A 73 -26.83 -6.56 -14.32
N ILE A 74 -25.92 -6.91 -15.23
CA ILE A 74 -24.55 -6.38 -15.19
C ILE A 74 -24.45 -4.89 -15.54
N PHE A 75 -25.40 -4.38 -16.31
CA PHE A 75 -25.47 -2.97 -16.74
C PHE A 75 -26.29 -2.10 -15.78
N LYS A 76 -26.84 -2.67 -14.71
CA LYS A 76 -27.72 -1.96 -13.76
C LYS A 76 -28.89 -1.23 -14.44
N GLU A 77 -29.39 -1.78 -15.56
CA GLU A 77 -30.50 -1.21 -16.32
C GLU A 77 -31.85 -1.48 -15.62
N GLU A 78 -32.78 -0.52 -15.66
CA GLU A 78 -34.12 -0.70 -15.09
C GLU A 78 -34.93 -1.71 -15.92
N ASP A 79 -34.89 -1.58 -17.25
CA ASP A 79 -35.58 -2.43 -18.23
C ASP A 79 -34.57 -3.22 -19.09
N HIS A 80 -34.95 -4.40 -19.59
CA HIS A 80 -34.11 -5.28 -20.42
C HIS A 80 -32.83 -5.82 -19.75
N LYS A 81 -32.93 -6.12 -18.45
CA LYS A 81 -31.84 -6.68 -17.63
C LYS A 81 -31.10 -7.82 -18.33
N ARG A 82 -29.78 -7.69 -18.41
CA ARG A 82 -28.91 -8.71 -18.99
C ARG A 82 -28.04 -9.33 -17.92
N GLY A 83 -28.18 -10.64 -17.76
CA GLY A 83 -27.38 -11.42 -16.82
C GLY A 83 -26.16 -12.06 -17.48
N ALA A 84 -25.08 -12.20 -16.71
CA ALA A 84 -23.88 -12.93 -17.08
C ALA A 84 -23.11 -13.43 -15.85
N TRP A 85 -22.31 -14.46 -16.07
CA TRP A 85 -21.23 -14.83 -15.17
C TRP A 85 -20.10 -13.80 -15.26
N ILE A 86 -19.60 -13.43 -14.10
CA ILE A 86 -18.49 -12.51 -13.91
C ILE A 86 -17.38 -13.30 -13.23
N THR A 87 -16.27 -13.46 -13.95
CA THR A 87 -15.06 -14.09 -13.42
C THR A 87 -14.08 -12.99 -13.04
N THR A 88 -13.62 -12.99 -11.80
CA THR A 88 -12.58 -12.08 -11.30
C THR A 88 -11.35 -12.88 -10.97
N ALA A 89 -10.28 -12.67 -11.74
CA ALA A 89 -8.96 -13.20 -11.48
C ALA A 89 -8.11 -12.12 -10.81
N SER A 90 -7.72 -12.35 -9.56
CA SER A 90 -6.85 -11.48 -8.79
C SER A 90 -5.46 -12.08 -8.72
N LEU A 91 -4.46 -11.33 -9.17
CA LEU A 91 -3.04 -11.70 -9.17
C LEU A 91 -2.27 -10.70 -8.32
N GLY A 92 -1.53 -11.18 -7.33
CA GLY A 92 -0.85 -10.33 -6.38
C GLY A 92 0.55 -10.80 -6.01
N ILE A 93 1.35 -9.86 -5.53
CA ILE A 93 2.65 -10.11 -4.93
C ILE A 93 2.87 -9.14 -3.77
N ILE A 94 3.28 -9.68 -2.63
CA ILE A 94 3.69 -8.90 -1.47
C ILE A 94 5.18 -9.14 -1.21
N LEU A 95 5.94 -8.07 -1.11
CA LEU A 95 7.35 -8.05 -0.78
C LEU A 95 7.52 -7.48 0.63
N GLN A 96 8.23 -8.21 1.48
CA GLN A 96 8.49 -7.78 2.85
C GLN A 96 9.96 -7.84 3.18
N LEU A 97 10.49 -6.71 3.61
CA LEU A 97 11.89 -6.57 3.99
C LEU A 97 11.99 -6.14 5.45
N PRO A 98 12.11 -7.08 6.40
CA PRO A 98 12.55 -6.79 7.75
C PRO A 98 14.02 -6.33 7.75
N ILE A 99 14.27 -5.13 8.26
CA ILE A 99 15.62 -4.55 8.42
C ILE A 99 15.86 -4.31 9.90
N ARG A 100 16.28 -5.37 10.61
CA ARG A 100 16.43 -5.38 12.07
C ARG A 100 15.09 -5.04 12.76
N ARG A 101 14.96 -3.82 13.28
CA ARG A 101 13.76 -3.28 13.95
C ARG A 101 12.85 -2.48 13.00
N HIS A 102 13.34 -2.15 11.81
CA HIS A 102 12.57 -1.46 10.78
C HIS A 102 11.91 -2.47 9.84
N PHE A 103 10.88 -2.02 9.13
CA PHE A 103 10.12 -2.87 8.24
C PHE A 103 9.68 -2.08 7.00
N LEU A 104 9.89 -2.66 5.83
CA LEU A 104 9.35 -2.17 4.56
C LEU A 104 8.47 -3.26 3.96
N GLN A 105 7.29 -2.87 3.50
CA GLN A 105 6.42 -3.72 2.70
C GLN A 105 6.00 -2.99 1.43
N LEU A 106 6.00 -3.73 0.32
CA LEU A 106 5.38 -3.35 -0.93
C LEU A 106 4.38 -4.42 -1.32
N ASP A 107 3.20 -4.02 -1.73
CA ASP A 107 2.12 -4.88 -2.17
C ASP A 107 1.65 -4.36 -3.53
N TYR A 108 1.61 -5.26 -4.50
CA TYR A 108 0.97 -5.01 -5.78
C TYR A 108 -0.02 -6.13 -6.08
N HIS A 109 -1.23 -5.77 -6.48
CA HIS A 109 -2.16 -6.72 -7.06
C HIS A 109 -2.96 -6.10 -8.19
N ALA A 110 -3.46 -6.95 -9.06
CA ALA A 110 -4.34 -6.60 -10.16
C ALA A 110 -5.56 -7.52 -10.16
N ASP A 111 -6.73 -6.92 -10.36
CA ASP A 111 -7.99 -7.62 -10.54
C ASP A 111 -8.41 -7.50 -12.00
N ILE A 112 -8.52 -8.64 -12.67
CA ILE A 112 -9.02 -8.75 -14.03
C ILE A 112 -10.43 -9.30 -13.92
N ILE A 113 -11.40 -8.52 -14.36
CA ILE A 113 -12.82 -8.85 -14.30
C ILE A 113 -13.30 -9.07 -15.73
N GLU A 114 -13.80 -10.27 -16.00
CA GLU A 114 -14.29 -10.69 -17.31
C GLU A 114 -15.78 -11.03 -17.21
N ALA A 115 -16.57 -10.63 -18.21
CA ALA A 115 -17.99 -10.95 -18.31
C ALA A 115 -18.21 -11.95 -19.45
N GLU A 116 -18.53 -13.20 -19.10
CA GLU A 116 -18.52 -14.36 -20.01
C GLU A 116 -19.28 -14.11 -21.32
N ARG A 117 -20.47 -13.50 -21.24
CA ARG A 117 -21.37 -13.30 -22.39
C ARG A 117 -21.05 -12.11 -23.29
N PHE A 118 -20.18 -11.21 -22.85
CA PHE A 118 -20.05 -9.90 -23.50
C PHE A 118 -18.69 -9.66 -24.17
N HIS A 119 -17.78 -10.65 -24.08
CA HIS A 119 -16.43 -10.61 -24.64
C HIS A 119 -15.69 -9.29 -24.28
N LYS A 120 -14.49 -9.07 -24.83
CA LYS A 120 -13.50 -8.06 -24.38
C LYS A 120 -13.97 -6.60 -24.21
N GLN A 121 -15.17 -6.25 -24.63
CA GLN A 121 -15.73 -4.90 -24.52
C GLN A 121 -15.99 -4.46 -23.07
N TYR A 122 -16.14 -5.40 -22.14
CA TYR A 122 -16.47 -5.10 -20.74
C TYR A 122 -15.43 -5.62 -19.75
N ASP A 123 -14.32 -6.15 -20.25
CA ASP A 123 -13.23 -6.57 -19.40
C ASP A 123 -12.64 -5.34 -18.72
N THR A 124 -12.49 -5.41 -17.41
CA THR A 124 -11.87 -4.35 -16.64
C THR A 124 -10.67 -4.85 -15.88
N ALA A 125 -9.64 -4.01 -15.84
CA ALA A 125 -8.47 -4.24 -15.03
C ALA A 125 -8.40 -3.14 -13.96
N SER A 126 -8.29 -3.55 -12.71
CA SER A 126 -7.97 -2.66 -11.60
C SER A 126 -6.59 -3.00 -11.07
N HIS A 127 -5.79 -1.98 -10.78
CA HIS A 127 -4.42 -2.13 -10.27
C HIS A 127 -4.29 -1.42 -8.94
N PHE A 128 -3.58 -2.06 -8.02
CA PHE A 128 -3.41 -1.59 -6.66
C PHE A 128 -1.94 -1.68 -6.31
N VAL A 129 -1.39 -0.61 -5.76
CA VAL A 129 -0.02 -0.54 -5.24
C VAL A 129 -0.10 0.04 -3.84
N ASN A 130 0.45 -0.67 -2.86
CA ASN A 130 0.54 -0.19 -1.49
C ASN A 130 1.98 -0.31 -0.98
N GLY A 131 2.50 0.76 -0.40
CA GLY A 131 3.81 0.79 0.23
C GLY A 131 3.68 1.17 1.70
N ILE A 132 4.36 0.46 2.58
CA ILE A 132 4.40 0.74 4.02
C ILE A 132 5.85 0.73 4.48
N LEU A 133 6.28 1.80 5.14
CA LEU A 133 7.58 1.93 5.78
C LEU A 133 7.38 2.21 7.27
N ASN A 134 7.87 1.30 8.11
CA ASN A 134 7.92 1.46 9.56
C ASN A 134 9.38 1.56 10.02
N LEU A 135 9.75 2.72 10.57
CA LEU A 135 11.06 2.99 11.13
C LEU A 135 10.97 3.09 12.66
N ASP A 136 11.41 2.04 13.34
CA ASP A 136 11.54 2.02 14.80
C ASP A 136 12.94 2.46 15.26
N PHE A 137 13.04 3.54 16.03
CA PHE A 137 14.28 4.05 16.66
C PHE A 137 14.25 3.91 18.20
N ASN A 138 13.61 2.85 18.72
CA ASN A 138 13.32 2.54 20.13
C ASN A 138 12.30 3.47 20.81
N ARG A 139 12.61 4.77 20.85
CA ARG A 139 11.75 5.78 21.51
C ARG A 139 10.90 6.57 20.53
N LEU A 140 11.13 6.37 19.24
CA LEU A 140 10.48 7.07 18.16
C LEU A 140 10.15 6.04 17.09
N THR A 141 8.88 5.96 16.72
CA THR A 141 8.42 5.15 15.60
C THR A 141 7.83 6.07 14.54
N ILE A 142 8.28 5.92 13.30
CA ILE A 142 7.74 6.63 12.15
C ILE A 142 7.09 5.59 11.24
N LEU A 143 5.81 5.78 10.94
CA LEU A 143 5.06 4.97 10.00
C LEU A 143 4.63 5.85 8.82
N ALA A 144 5.09 5.49 7.63
CA ALA A 144 4.65 6.10 6.39
C ALA A 144 3.99 5.03 5.51
N GLY A 145 2.94 5.42 4.79
CA GLY A 145 2.28 4.56 3.83
C GLY A 145 1.78 5.34 2.63
N ASP A 146 1.69 4.69 1.47
CA ASP A 146 1.08 5.25 0.27
C ASP A 146 0.27 4.15 -0.40
N ASN A 147 -0.97 4.45 -0.74
CA ASN A 147 -1.86 3.57 -1.45
C ASN A 147 -2.25 4.23 -2.77
N TRP A 148 -1.99 3.53 -3.86
CA TRP A 148 -2.38 3.94 -5.20
C TRP A 148 -3.29 2.89 -5.80
N GLN A 149 -4.35 3.35 -6.45
CA GLN A 149 -5.33 2.51 -7.09
C GLN A 149 -5.70 3.11 -8.44
N SER A 150 -5.78 2.27 -9.47
CA SER A 150 -6.25 2.63 -10.79
C SER A 150 -7.31 1.64 -11.20
N ASN A 151 -8.56 2.10 -11.29
CA ASN A 151 -9.68 1.28 -11.70
C ASN A 151 -10.06 1.59 -13.14
N SER A 152 -10.36 0.54 -13.90
CA SER A 152 -11.11 0.65 -15.15
C SER A 152 -12.58 0.40 -14.85
N THR A 153 -13.46 1.25 -15.34
CA THR A 153 -14.92 1.04 -15.27
C THR A 153 -15.41 0.58 -16.65
N PRO A 154 -16.28 -0.45 -16.74
CA PRO A 154 -16.80 -0.89 -18.02
C PRO A 154 -17.61 0.24 -18.67
N PRO A 155 -17.70 0.28 -20.01
CA PRO A 155 -18.65 1.15 -20.68
C PRO A 155 -20.09 0.82 -20.23
N ASP A 156 -20.93 1.84 -20.11
CA ASP A 156 -22.37 1.72 -19.85
C ASP A 156 -23.14 2.41 -20.99
N ASN A 157 -24.46 2.21 -21.08
CA ASN A 157 -25.34 2.76 -22.11
C ASN A 157 -25.25 4.30 -22.25
N LYS A 158 -24.68 4.98 -21.26
CA LYS A 158 -24.48 6.44 -21.21
C LYS A 158 -23.01 6.88 -21.21
N THR A 159 -22.04 5.98 -21.03
CA THR A 159 -20.65 6.37 -20.76
C THR A 159 -19.64 5.46 -21.45
N ILE A 160 -18.68 6.07 -22.17
CA ILE A 160 -17.49 5.39 -22.71
C ILE A 160 -16.59 4.94 -21.55
N SER A 161 -15.83 3.86 -21.72
CA SER A 161 -14.89 3.35 -20.70
C SER A 161 -14.07 4.48 -20.07
N ALA A 162 -14.07 4.52 -18.73
CA ALA A 162 -13.42 5.56 -17.95
C ALA A 162 -12.36 4.95 -17.04
N ARG A 163 -11.23 5.64 -16.90
CA ARG A 163 -10.17 5.29 -15.96
C ARG A 163 -10.21 6.23 -14.78
N THR A 164 -10.32 5.67 -13.58
CA THR A 164 -10.31 6.44 -12.33
C THR A 164 -9.08 6.10 -11.53
N ILE A 165 -8.32 7.13 -11.13
CA ILE A 165 -7.10 6.98 -10.34
C ILE A 165 -7.34 7.57 -8.95
N PHE A 166 -7.06 6.78 -7.92
CA PHE A 166 -7.09 7.17 -6.53
C PHE A 166 -5.69 7.06 -5.95
N LYS A 167 -5.34 8.02 -5.08
CA LYS A 167 -4.09 8.00 -4.33
C LYS A 167 -4.34 8.52 -2.92
N THR A 168 -3.87 7.77 -1.93
CA THR A 168 -4.01 8.10 -0.51
C THR A 168 -2.66 7.90 0.17
N GLY A 169 -2.05 9.00 0.62
CA GLY A 169 -0.85 8.98 1.43
C GLY A 169 -1.18 8.98 2.92
N LEU A 170 -0.34 8.33 3.73
CA LEU A 170 -0.44 8.28 5.19
C LEU A 170 0.93 8.54 5.82
N PHE A 171 0.94 9.35 6.87
CA PHE A 171 2.12 9.56 7.71
C PHE A 171 1.69 9.66 9.17
N ALA A 172 2.37 8.89 10.04
CA ALA A 172 2.17 8.88 11.48
C ALA A 172 3.52 8.81 12.20
N MET A 173 3.62 9.47 13.34
CA MET A 173 4.80 9.48 14.19
C MET A 173 4.37 9.30 15.64
N SER A 174 5.02 8.40 16.37
CA SER A 174 4.76 8.18 17.79
C SER A 174 6.06 8.18 18.59
N VAL A 175 5.98 8.71 19.82
CA VAL A 175 7.10 8.75 20.77
C VAL A 175 6.65 8.00 22.02
N THR A 176 7.40 6.97 22.42
CA THR A 176 7.14 6.26 23.67
C THR A 176 7.90 6.93 24.81
N GLY A 177 7.16 7.47 25.78
CA GLY A 177 7.71 8.11 26.97
C GLY A 177 8.42 7.13 27.90
N LEU A 178 9.50 7.57 28.56
CA LEU A 178 10.14 6.83 29.65
C LEU A 178 9.12 6.55 30.78
N PRO A 179 9.29 5.46 31.54
CA PRO A 179 8.50 5.23 32.74
C PRO A 179 8.68 6.42 33.69
N THR A 180 7.59 7.03 34.11
CA THR A 180 7.54 7.95 35.25
C THR A 180 7.86 7.16 36.52
N GLY A 181 9.14 6.90 36.75
CA GLY A 181 9.68 6.43 38.02
C GLY A 181 10.22 7.63 38.78
N ILE A 182 9.34 8.35 39.46
CA ILE A 182 9.76 9.21 40.58
C ILE A 182 9.79 8.29 41.80
N ARG A 183 11.00 8.02 42.30
CA ARG A 183 11.22 7.52 43.66
C ARG A 183 11.28 8.69 44.62
#